data_AF-C1H757-F1
#
_entry.id   AF-C1H757-F1
#
_cell.length_a   1.000
_cell.length_b   1.000
_cell.length_c   1.000
_cell.angle_alpha   90.00
_cell.angle_beta   90.00
_cell.angle_gamma   90.00
#
_symmetry.space_group_name_H-M   'P 1'
#
loop_
_entity.id
_entity.type
_entity.pdbx_description
1 polymer ?
#
loop_
_entity_poly.entity_id
_entity_poly.type
_entity_poly.pdbx_seq_one_letter_code
_entity_poly.pdbx_strand_id
1 'polypeptide(L)'
;MPPRRSHCKSRLGCLQSKGRKIKFDETPPPCGNCKKHDMECKFAVPPGPAATNGRLAASRPDILNDTLKLTSHIFIYSFISNFLYYC
;
A
#
# COMPACT_ATOMS: atom_id res chain seq x y z
N MET A 1 -2.49 -41.84 -9.74
CA MET A 1 -2.49 -40.36 -9.90
C MET A 1 -1.49 -39.77 -8.91
N PRO A 2 -0.48 -38.99 -9.33
CA PRO A 2 0.50 -38.43 -8.40
C PRO A 2 -0.16 -37.42 -7.46
N PRO A 3 0.17 -37.42 -6.15
CA PRO A 3 -0.39 -36.49 -5.19
C PRO A 3 0.03 -35.05 -5.54
N ARG A 4 -0.90 -34.10 -5.42
CA ARG A 4 -0.59 -32.68 -5.58
C ARG A 4 0.37 -32.27 -4.47
N ARG A 5 1.59 -31.85 -4.84
CA ARG A 5 2.56 -31.30 -3.86
C ARG A 5 1.95 -30.07 -3.20
N SER A 6 1.94 -30.03 -1.87
CA SER A 6 1.66 -28.81 -1.13
C SER A 6 2.73 -27.78 -1.48
N HIS A 7 2.32 -26.67 -2.08
CA HIS A 7 3.20 -25.55 -2.37
C HIS A 7 2.85 -24.39 -1.44
N CYS A 8 3.85 -23.79 -0.81
CA CYS A 8 3.67 -22.58 0.00
C CYS A 8 3.29 -21.42 -0.91
N LYS A 9 2.10 -20.84 -0.73
CA LYS A 9 1.69 -19.66 -1.51
C LYS A 9 2.64 -18.51 -1.20
N SER A 10 3.35 -18.00 -2.21
CA SER A 10 4.19 -16.82 -2.04
C SER A 10 3.33 -15.64 -1.58
N ARG A 11 3.73 -15.00 -0.48
CA ARG A 11 3.08 -13.79 0.03
C ARG A 11 3.22 -12.62 -0.95
N LEU A 12 4.33 -12.58 -1.67
CA LEU A 12 4.76 -11.51 -2.58
C LEU A 12 4.36 -11.74 -4.05
N GLY A 13 3.55 -12.76 -4.36
CA GLY A 13 3.10 -13.00 -5.73
C GLY A 13 2.27 -11.84 -6.30
N CYS A 14 2.37 -11.63 -7.62
CA CYS A 14 1.57 -10.64 -8.34
C CYS A 14 0.06 -10.96 -8.26
N LEU A 15 -0.77 -9.94 -8.45
CA LEU A 15 -2.23 -10.03 -8.44
C LEU A 15 -2.73 -11.04 -9.48
N GLN A 16 -2.07 -11.13 -10.64
CA GLN A 16 -2.55 -11.98 -11.73
C GLN A 16 -2.32 -13.46 -11.42
N SER A 17 -1.16 -13.81 -10.88
CA SER A 17 -0.89 -15.17 -10.42
C SER A 17 -1.76 -15.56 -9.23
N LYS A 18 -2.05 -14.61 -8.31
CA LYS A 18 -2.99 -14.82 -7.20
C LYS A 18 -4.42 -15.07 -7.69
N GLY A 19 -4.92 -14.23 -8.59
CA GLY A 19 -6.28 -14.35 -9.15
C GLY A 19 -6.47 -15.65 -9.93
N ARG A 20 -5.46 -16.04 -10.71
CA ARG A 20 -5.44 -17.31 -11.46
C ARG A 20 -5.14 -18.54 -10.61
N LYS A 21 -4.77 -18.36 -9.33
CA LYS A 21 -4.36 -19.43 -8.40
C LYS A 21 -3.23 -20.30 -8.95
N ILE A 22 -2.28 -19.69 -9.67
CA ILE A 22 -1.10 -20.34 -10.25
C ILE A 22 0.16 -20.08 -9.41
N LYS A 23 1.18 -20.93 -9.57
CA LYS A 23 2.50 -20.72 -8.96
C LYS A 23 3.11 -19.41 -9.48
N PHE A 24 3.74 -18.67 -8.59
CA PHE A 24 4.52 -17.48 -8.94
C PHE A 24 5.95 -17.91 -9.29
N ASP A 25 6.44 -17.52 -10.47
CA ASP A 25 7.73 -17.98 -11.01
C ASP A 25 8.97 -17.23 -10.45
N GLU A 26 8.82 -16.37 -9.42
CA GLU A 26 9.91 -15.60 -8.77
C GLU A 26 10.88 -14.85 -9.72
N THR A 27 10.44 -14.56 -10.94
CA THR A 27 11.24 -13.80 -11.90
C THR A 27 11.16 -12.29 -11.62
N PRO A 28 12.18 -11.51 -12.03
CA PRO A 28 12.12 -10.05 -12.00
C PRO A 28 10.87 -9.53 -12.74
N PRO A 29 10.33 -8.35 -12.37
CA PRO A 29 9.14 -7.79 -13.01
C PRO A 29 9.39 -7.52 -14.51
N PRO A 30 8.53 -8.01 -15.43
CA PRO A 30 7.28 -8.73 -15.18
C PRO A 30 7.45 -10.21 -14.85
N CYS A 31 6.58 -10.74 -13.97
CA CYS A 31 6.57 -12.15 -13.55
C CYS A 31 6.54 -13.11 -14.76
N GLY A 32 7.18 -14.28 -14.68
CA GLY A 32 7.35 -15.20 -15.82
C GLY A 32 6.02 -15.61 -16.44
N ASN A 33 5.00 -15.85 -15.63
CA ASN A 33 3.64 -16.13 -16.09
C ASN A 33 3.01 -14.91 -16.79
N CYS A 34 3.21 -13.71 -16.23
CA CYS A 34 2.71 -12.46 -16.79
C CYS A 34 3.33 -12.19 -18.16
N LYS A 35 4.65 -12.40 -18.27
CA LYS A 35 5.43 -12.28 -19.50
C LYS A 35 5.00 -13.29 -20.58
N LYS A 36 4.69 -14.54 -20.20
CA LYS A 36 4.21 -15.57 -21.14
C LYS A 36 2.82 -15.29 -21.71
N HIS A 37 2.01 -14.51 -21.00
CA HIS A 37 0.64 -14.19 -21.36
C HIS A 37 0.45 -12.75 -21.83
N ASP A 38 1.55 -11.99 -21.99
CA ASP A 38 1.56 -10.57 -22.34
C ASP A 38 0.55 -9.73 -21.55
N MET A 39 0.52 -9.98 -20.24
CA MET A 39 -0.38 -9.29 -19.32
C MET A 39 0.35 -8.32 -18.41
N GLU A 40 -0.40 -7.30 -17.99
CA GLU A 40 0.06 -6.34 -17.00
C GLU A 40 0.37 -7.01 -15.65
N CYS A 41 1.63 -6.92 -15.23
CA CYS A 41 2.11 -7.49 -13.97
C CYS A 41 1.93 -6.49 -12.83
N LYS A 42 0.82 -6.60 -12.07
CA LYS A 42 0.56 -5.78 -10.88
C LYS A 42 0.90 -6.54 -9.61
N PHE A 43 1.71 -5.96 -8.72
CA PHE A 43 1.96 -6.50 -7.38
C PHE A 43 1.12 -5.73 -6.35
N ALA A 44 0.45 -6.44 -5.43
CA ALA A 44 -0.33 -5.80 -4.35
C ALA A 44 0.57 -5.02 -3.36
N VAL A 45 1.86 -5.36 -3.33
CA VAL A 45 2.89 -4.75 -2.49
C VAL A 45 4.13 -4.60 -3.38
N PRO A 46 4.60 -3.39 -3.70
CA PRO A 46 5.89 -3.25 -4.39
C PRO A 46 7.01 -3.72 -3.45
N PRO A 47 7.90 -4.63 -3.87
CA PRO A 47 9.17 -4.87 -3.18
C PRO A 47 10.13 -3.74 -3.60
N GLY A 48 10.00 -2.57 -3.00
CA GLY A 48 10.87 -1.43 -3.27
C GLY A 48 10.93 -0.48 -2.08
N PRO A 49 12.12 0.07 -1.73
CA PRO A 49 12.25 1.12 -0.74
C PRO A 49 11.79 2.44 -1.36
N ALA A 50 10.48 2.58 -1.53
CA ALA A 50 9.82 3.81 -1.95
C ALA A 50 8.43 3.86 -1.28
N ALA A 51 8.45 3.87 0.05
CA ALA A 51 7.28 4.09 0.88
C ALA A 51 6.92 5.59 0.84
N THR A 52 6.27 6.01 -0.24
CA THR A 52 5.51 7.26 -0.24
C THR A 52 4.15 6.95 -0.83
N ASN A 53 3.13 7.06 0.04
CA ASN A 53 1.70 7.13 -0.30
C ASN A 53 0.95 5.78 -0.27
N GLY A 54 0.22 5.52 0.82
CA GLY A 54 -0.98 4.65 0.75
C GLY A 54 -1.22 3.64 1.88
N ARG A 55 -0.39 3.52 2.92
CA ARG A 55 -0.58 2.50 4.00
C ARG A 55 -0.76 3.03 5.43
N LEU A 56 -0.74 4.34 5.65
CA LEU A 56 -0.84 4.89 7.01
C LEU A 56 -2.28 5.07 7.54
N ALA A 57 -3.32 4.89 6.73
CA ALA A 57 -4.70 5.14 7.17
C ALA A 57 -5.35 3.98 7.96
N ALA A 58 -4.79 2.76 7.94
CA ALA A 58 -5.51 1.56 8.40
C ALA A 58 -4.95 0.88 9.67
N SER A 59 -3.97 1.47 10.38
CA SER A 59 -3.35 0.79 11.54
C SER A 59 -3.11 1.62 12.82
N ARG A 60 -3.37 2.93 12.84
CA ARG A 60 -3.25 3.72 14.08
C ARG A 60 -4.31 4.84 14.14
N PRO A 61 -5.33 4.73 14.99
CA PRO A 61 -6.23 5.86 15.26
C PRO A 61 -5.49 7.06 15.89
N ASP A 62 -4.28 6.85 16.43
CA ASP A 62 -3.46 7.90 17.04
C ASP A 62 -3.11 9.02 16.04
N ILE A 63 -2.70 8.67 14.81
CA ILE A 63 -2.22 9.65 13.82
C ILE A 63 -3.36 10.57 13.34
N LEU A 64 -4.58 10.03 13.20
CA LEU A 64 -5.75 10.85 12.84
C LEU A 64 -6.09 11.85 13.97
N ASN A 65 -5.96 11.43 15.24
CA ASN A 65 -6.20 12.31 16.37
C ASN A 65 -5.09 13.35 16.55
N ASP A 66 -3.84 12.98 16.33
CA ASP A 66 -2.70 13.91 16.36
C ASP A 66 -2.80 14.94 15.24
N THR A 67 -3.15 14.51 14.03
CA THR A 67 -3.40 15.43 12.91
C THR A 67 -4.61 16.34 13.19
N LEU A 68 -5.70 15.82 13.76
CA LEU A 68 -6.88 16.62 14.12
C LEU A 68 -6.60 17.63 15.26
N LYS A 69 -5.75 17.28 16.23
CA LYS A 69 -5.25 18.21 17.25
C LYS A 69 -4.35 19.28 16.65
N LEU A 70 -3.47 18.91 15.71
CA LEU A 70 -2.58 19.87 15.06
C LEU A 70 -3.37 20.84 14.18
N THR A 71 -4.35 20.36 13.40
CA THR A 71 -5.20 21.21 12.57
C THR A 71 -6.02 22.17 13.43
N SER A 72 -6.66 21.70 14.51
CA SER A 72 -7.41 22.57 15.43
C SER A 72 -6.51 23.64 16.08
N HIS A 73 -5.29 23.31 16.50
CA HIS A 73 -4.35 24.30 17.03
C HIS A 73 -3.96 25.36 15.98
N ILE A 74 -3.70 24.95 14.74
CA ILE A 74 -3.39 25.87 13.63
C ILE A 74 -4.57 26.82 13.37
N PHE A 75 -5.80 26.31 13.34
CA PHE A 75 -7.00 27.13 13.17
C PHE A 75 -7.20 28.13 14.32
N ILE A 76 -7.05 27.68 15.57
CA ILE A 76 -7.17 28.55 16.75
C ILE A 76 -6.13 29.67 16.71
N TYR A 77 -4.87 29.34 16.46
CA TYR A 77 -3.80 30.33 16.37
C TYR A 77 -4.07 31.35 15.25
N SER A 78 -4.46 30.88 14.06
CA SER A 78 -4.78 31.76 12.93
C SER A 78 -5.96 32.69 13.24
N PHE A 79 -6.99 32.21 13.95
CA PHE A 79 -8.15 33.02 14.33
C PHE A 79 -7.76 34.09 15.36
N ILE A 80 -6.99 33.72 16.39
CA ILE A 80 -6.51 34.65 17.42
C ILE A 80 -5.58 35.71 16.81
N SER A 81 -4.62 35.32 15.98
CA SER A 81 -3.71 36.27 15.34
C SER A 81 -4.44 37.25 14.42
N ASN A 82 -5.44 36.77 13.66
CA ASN A 82 -6.26 37.64 12.82
C ASN A 82 -7.08 38.62 13.68
N PHE A 83 -7.73 38.13 14.74
CA PHE A 83 -8.50 38.98 15.65
C PHE A 83 -7.65 40.08 16.29
N LEU A 84 -6.45 39.74 16.79
CA LEU A 84 -5.50 40.71 17.35
C LEU A 84 -4.91 41.67 16.32
N TYR A 85 -4.92 41.30 15.03
CA TYR A 85 -4.41 42.17 13.96
C TYR A 85 -5.46 43.18 13.47
N TYR A 86 -6.75 42.86 13.61
CA TYR A 86 -7.87 43.71 13.16
C TYR A 86 -8.61 44.46 14.28
N CYS A 87 -8.26 44.23 15.55
CA CYS A 87 -8.67 45.05 16.69
C CYS A 87 -7.55 46.02 17.08
#